data_AF-A0AAV3YVG0-F1
#
_entry.id   AF-A0AAV3YVG0-F1
#
_cell.length_a   1.000
_cell.length_b   1.000
_cell.length_c   1.000
_cell.angle_alpha   90.00
_cell.angle_beta   90.00
_cell.angle_gamma   90.00
#
_symmetry.space_group_name_H-M   'P 1'
#
loop_
_entity.id
_entity.type
_entity.pdbx_description
1 polymer ?
#
loop_
_entity_poly.entity_id
_entity_poly.type
_entity_poly.pdbx_seq_one_letter_code
_entity_poly.pdbx_strand_id
1 'polypeptide(L)'
;MKTLGKNDIGRAKEIDAKVKNRFRYEWLETTVNLKSKKLSEIEVTLGDSIEKLDLPGKALCSFCNDVISYGGKGKIALVDHVQSAKHIARVEHRRTNYTLGGQYSKNTQETPLFPLFKPLKKLSDSNNPACSSSLQTTSTSSASSPSEDQLRLILLSDRTANLEAMILSMMAENNISFSVAPKLVELIRECCNDLKALAGVALE
;
A
#
# COMPACT_ATOMS: atom_id res chain seq x y z
N MET A 1 0.46 9.77 16.15
CA MET A 1 0.05 9.04 17.37
C MET A 1 1.20 8.12 17.76
N LYS A 2 1.55 8.01 19.05
CA LYS A 2 2.62 7.11 19.49
C LYS A 2 2.08 5.68 19.59
N THR A 3 2.79 4.73 18.97
CA THR A 3 2.53 3.29 19.10
C THR A 3 3.48 2.71 20.15
N LEU A 4 3.05 1.63 20.82
CA LEU A 4 3.77 0.98 21.92
C LEU A 4 4.17 -0.43 21.49
N GLY A 5 5.48 -0.66 21.34
CA GLY A 5 6.02 -1.94 20.93
C GLY A 5 6.12 -2.94 22.08
N LYS A 6 6.68 -4.14 21.80
CA LYS A 6 6.93 -5.16 22.83
C LYS A 6 7.88 -4.69 23.94
N ASN A 7 8.68 -3.65 23.70
CA ASN A 7 9.56 -3.07 24.72
C ASN A 7 8.82 -2.17 25.72
N ASP A 8 7.61 -1.71 25.39
CA ASP A 8 6.83 -0.76 26.19
C ASP A 8 5.73 -1.44 27.03
N ILE A 9 5.88 -2.73 27.36
CA ILE A 9 4.86 -3.52 28.08
C ILE A 9 4.43 -2.86 29.39
N GLY A 10 5.37 -2.29 30.15
CA GLY A 10 5.07 -1.61 31.42
C GLY A 10 4.10 -0.44 31.22
N ARG A 11 4.42 0.45 30.26
CA ARG A 11 3.58 1.59 29.88
C ARG A 11 2.23 1.15 29.34
N ALA A 12 2.19 0.12 28.49
CA ALA A 12 0.93 -0.41 27.95
C ALA A 12 0.00 -0.93 29.07
N LYS A 13 0.56 -1.57 30.11
CA LYS A 13 -0.18 -2.04 31.29
C LYS A 13 -0.75 -0.89 32.13
N GLU A 14 0.01 0.19 32.31
CA GLU A 14 -0.42 1.38 33.05
C GLU A 14 -1.60 2.08 32.37
N ILE A 15 -1.51 2.28 31.06
CA ILE A 15 -2.54 2.96 30.25
C ILE A 15 -3.85 2.17 30.26
N ASP A 16 -3.77 0.85 30.17
CA ASP A 16 -4.93 -0.02 30.15
C ASP A 16 -5.42 -0.41 31.55
N ALA A 17 -4.82 0.10 32.64
CA ALA A 17 -5.17 -0.30 34.00
C ALA A 17 -6.66 -0.10 34.32
N LYS A 18 -7.28 0.94 33.75
CA LYS A 18 -8.69 1.30 33.93
C LYS A 18 -9.62 0.70 32.88
N VAL A 19 -9.10 -0.07 31.93
CA VAL A 19 -9.86 -0.64 30.82
C VAL A 19 -10.31 -2.05 31.21
N LYS A 20 -11.56 -2.39 30.89
CA LYS A 20 -12.15 -3.72 31.19
C LYS A 20 -11.29 -4.86 30.63
N ASN A 21 -10.90 -4.76 29.37
CA ASN A 21 -9.98 -5.69 28.73
C ASN A 21 -8.63 -5.01 28.50
N ARG A 22 -7.61 -5.47 29.22
CA ARG A 22 -6.23 -5.00 29.05
C ARG A 22 -5.61 -5.60 27.80
N PHE A 23 -4.85 -4.82 27.05
CA PHE A 23 -4.13 -5.31 25.88
C PHE A 23 -3.11 -6.37 26.28
N ARG A 24 -3.07 -7.45 25.50
CA ARG A 24 -2.05 -8.50 25.63
C ARG A 24 -1.34 -8.62 24.29
N TYR A 25 -0.01 -8.51 24.30
CA TYR A 25 0.80 -8.67 23.09
C TYR A 25 0.69 -10.10 22.51
N GLU A 26 0.38 -11.09 23.35
CA GLU A 26 0.02 -12.47 22.93
C GLU A 26 -1.15 -12.50 21.93
N TRP A 27 -2.04 -11.50 21.94
CA TRP A 27 -3.11 -11.43 20.95
C TRP A 27 -2.58 -11.23 19.54
N LEU A 28 -1.44 -10.56 19.38
CA LEU A 28 -0.84 -10.30 18.07
C LEU A 28 -0.30 -11.57 17.40
N GLU A 29 0.01 -12.61 18.18
CA GLU A 29 0.47 -13.91 17.67
C GLU A 29 -0.68 -14.78 17.16
N THR A 30 -1.93 -14.33 17.30
CA THR A 30 -3.09 -15.06 16.78
C THR A 30 -3.17 -14.93 15.28
N THR A 31 -3.25 -16.08 14.61
CA THR A 31 -3.54 -16.16 13.18
C THR A 31 -5.04 -16.16 12.91
N VAL A 32 -5.44 -15.50 11.82
CA VAL A 32 -6.82 -15.41 11.36
C VAL A 32 -6.83 -15.74 9.88
N ASN A 33 -7.69 -16.69 9.50
CA ASN A 33 -7.90 -17.05 8.10
C ASN A 33 -8.84 -16.04 7.45
N LEU A 34 -8.34 -15.34 6.44
CA LEU A 34 -9.10 -14.44 5.59
C LEU A 34 -9.60 -15.20 4.36
N LYS A 35 -10.90 -15.09 4.10
CA LYS A 35 -11.54 -15.65 2.90
C LYS A 35 -12.17 -14.53 2.11
N SER A 36 -11.84 -14.46 0.82
CA SER A 36 -12.52 -13.59 -0.14
C SER A 36 -12.69 -14.32 -1.47
N LYS A 37 -13.56 -13.79 -2.34
CA LYS A 37 -13.76 -14.36 -3.68
C LYS A 37 -12.51 -14.24 -4.57
N LYS A 38 -11.65 -13.26 -4.29
CA LYS A 38 -10.43 -12.97 -5.07
C LYS A 38 -9.15 -13.44 -4.41
N LEU A 39 -9.20 -13.69 -3.11
CA LEU A 39 -8.05 -14.10 -2.30
C LEU A 39 -8.26 -15.58 -1.96
N SER A 40 -7.33 -16.45 -2.38
CA SER A 40 -7.26 -17.82 -1.86
C SER A 40 -7.21 -17.79 -0.33
N GLU A 41 -7.62 -18.86 0.36
CA GLU A 41 -7.58 -18.90 1.83
C GLU A 41 -6.18 -18.54 2.33
N ILE A 42 -6.10 -17.45 3.10
CA ILE A 42 -4.83 -16.86 3.52
C ILE A 42 -4.85 -16.67 5.02
N GLU A 43 -3.78 -17.15 5.63
CA GLU A 43 -3.52 -16.94 7.04
C GLU A 43 -2.79 -15.61 7.24
N VAL A 44 -3.33 -14.74 8.09
CA VAL A 44 -2.70 -13.45 8.47
C VAL A 44 -2.63 -13.39 9.99
N THR A 45 -1.50 -12.93 10.55
CA THR A 45 -1.41 -12.72 11.99
C THR A 45 -1.97 -11.35 12.37
N LEU A 46 -2.55 -11.23 13.56
CA LEU A 46 -3.00 -9.92 14.05
C LEU A 46 -1.82 -8.93 14.17
N GLY A 47 -0.61 -9.42 14.48
CA GLY A 47 0.60 -8.61 14.58
C GLY A 47 1.06 -7.96 13.28
N ASP A 48 0.69 -8.52 12.12
CA ASP A 48 1.08 -7.95 10.81
C ASP A 48 0.46 -6.58 10.57
N SER A 49 -0.71 -6.34 11.14
CA SER A 49 -1.49 -5.13 10.88
C SER A 49 -1.84 -4.33 12.12
N ILE A 50 -1.82 -4.91 13.32
CA ILE A 50 -2.32 -4.26 14.53
C ILE A 50 -1.18 -3.83 15.45
N GLU A 51 -1.18 -2.55 15.79
CA GLU A 51 -0.25 -1.95 16.74
C GLU A 51 -0.99 -1.35 17.94
N LYS A 52 -0.41 -1.48 19.13
CA LYS A 52 -0.96 -0.87 20.34
C LYS A 52 -0.73 0.64 20.31
N LEU A 53 -1.79 1.42 20.55
CA LEU A 53 -1.68 2.87 20.73
C LEU A 53 -1.43 3.23 22.20
N ASP A 54 -0.75 4.36 22.39
CA ASP A 54 -0.57 5.07 23.67
C ASP A 54 -1.87 5.73 24.17
N LEU A 55 -2.99 5.01 24.02
CA LEU A 55 -4.34 5.40 24.42
C LEU A 55 -5.04 4.20 25.07
N PRO A 56 -5.87 4.41 26.10
CA PRO A 56 -6.53 3.34 26.82
C PRO A 56 -7.53 2.62 25.92
N GLY A 57 -7.40 1.30 25.81
CA GLY A 57 -8.37 0.45 25.10
C GLY A 57 -8.43 0.66 23.59
N LYS A 58 -7.43 1.32 22.99
CA LYS A 58 -7.34 1.61 21.56
C LYS A 58 -6.09 0.99 20.92
N ALA A 59 -6.25 0.49 19.70
CA ALA A 59 -5.20 -0.03 18.83
C ALA A 59 -5.30 0.62 17.45
N LEU A 60 -4.23 0.60 16.69
CA LEU A 60 -4.17 1.10 15.31
C LEU A 60 -4.04 -0.08 14.37
N CYS A 61 -4.78 -0.08 13.27
CA CYS A 61 -4.48 -0.96 12.15
C CYS A 61 -3.64 -0.19 11.12
N SER A 62 -2.40 -0.62 10.87
CA SER A 62 -1.49 -0.01 9.90
C SER A 62 -1.97 -0.20 8.45
N PHE A 63 -2.73 -1.27 8.17
CA PHE A 63 -3.29 -1.50 6.84
C PHE A 63 -4.51 -0.63 6.60
N CYS A 64 -5.35 -0.49 7.64
CA CYS A 64 -6.57 0.30 7.57
C CYS A 64 -6.36 1.78 7.94
N ASN A 65 -5.21 2.18 8.47
CA ASN A 65 -5.02 3.50 9.08
C ASN A 65 -6.20 3.90 10.00
N ASP A 66 -6.81 2.91 10.65
CA ASP A 66 -8.04 3.05 11.42
C ASP A 66 -7.79 2.67 12.88
N VAL A 67 -8.40 3.44 13.79
CA VAL A 67 -8.28 3.21 15.23
C VAL A 67 -9.36 2.23 15.70
N ILE A 68 -8.94 1.08 16.23
CA ILE A 68 -9.79 0.02 16.75
C ILE A 68 -9.97 0.19 18.25
N SER A 69 -11.21 0.20 18.73
CA SER A 69 -11.53 0.23 20.16
C SER A 69 -11.76 -1.19 20.68
N TYR A 70 -10.78 -1.77 21.38
CA TYR A 70 -10.90 -3.12 21.95
C TYR A 70 -11.32 -3.12 23.42
N GLY A 71 -11.33 -1.97 24.12
CA GLY A 71 -11.56 -1.94 25.58
C GLY A 71 -12.81 -2.69 26.06
N GLY A 72 -13.88 -2.70 25.26
CA GLY A 72 -15.12 -3.42 25.57
C GLY A 72 -15.11 -4.92 25.25
N LYS A 73 -14.64 -5.31 24.05
CA LYS A 73 -14.72 -6.70 23.53
C LYS A 73 -13.39 -7.47 23.58
N GLY A 74 -12.29 -6.81 23.95
CA GLY A 74 -10.94 -7.39 23.96
C GLY A 74 -10.48 -7.85 22.57
N LYS A 75 -9.79 -9.00 22.54
CA LYS A 75 -9.27 -9.64 21.32
C LYS A 75 -10.30 -9.78 20.20
N ILE A 76 -11.57 -10.03 20.52
CA ILE A 76 -12.64 -10.24 19.53
C ILE A 76 -12.79 -9.00 18.63
N ALA A 77 -12.67 -7.77 19.17
CA ALA A 77 -12.74 -6.56 18.35
C ALA A 77 -11.61 -6.47 17.30
N LEU A 78 -10.44 -7.02 17.61
CA LEU A 78 -9.30 -7.06 16.69
C LEU A 78 -9.54 -8.06 15.56
N VAL A 79 -10.05 -9.25 15.91
CA VAL A 79 -10.42 -10.30 14.94
C VAL A 79 -11.56 -9.83 14.03
N ASP A 80 -12.62 -9.25 14.60
CA ASP A 80 -13.76 -8.69 13.86
C ASP A 80 -13.29 -7.62 12.85
N HIS A 81 -12.32 -6.78 13.25
CA HIS A 81 -11.76 -5.77 12.36
C HIS A 81 -11.00 -6.40 11.18
N VAL A 82 -10.13 -7.39 11.45
CA VAL A 82 -9.32 -8.05 10.42
C VAL A 82 -10.19 -8.86 9.45
N GLN A 83 -11.28 -9.45 9.95
CA GLN A 83 -12.29 -10.13 9.12
C GLN A 83 -13.26 -9.17 8.41
N SER A 84 -13.19 -7.87 8.68
CA SER A 84 -14.08 -6.91 8.02
C SER A 84 -13.77 -6.80 6.52
N ALA A 85 -14.80 -6.60 5.71
CA ALA A 85 -14.65 -6.42 4.27
C ALA A 85 -13.72 -5.25 3.90
N LYS A 86 -13.67 -4.20 4.73
CA LYS A 86 -12.76 -3.06 4.54
C LYS A 86 -11.30 -3.47 4.68
N HIS A 87 -11.00 -4.28 5.68
CA HIS A 87 -9.65 -4.78 5.90
C HIS A 87 -9.24 -5.75 4.79
N ILE A 88 -10.10 -6.71 4.47
CA ILE A 88 -9.87 -7.70 3.40
C ILE A 88 -9.60 -7.00 2.06
N ALA A 89 -10.40 -5.99 1.69
CA ALA A 89 -10.17 -5.22 0.47
C ALA A 89 -8.81 -4.52 0.45
N ARG A 90 -8.35 -3.98 1.59
CA ARG A 90 -7.01 -3.38 1.67
C ARG A 90 -5.90 -4.41 1.62
N VAL A 91 -6.07 -5.58 2.21
CA VAL A 91 -5.14 -6.71 2.09
C VAL A 91 -5.05 -7.17 0.63
N GLU A 92 -6.19 -7.26 -0.07
CA GLU A 92 -6.25 -7.53 -1.51
C GLU A 92 -5.45 -6.49 -2.31
N HIS A 93 -5.77 -5.21 -2.14
CA HIS A 93 -5.07 -4.13 -2.85
C HIS A 93 -3.58 -4.10 -2.55
N ARG A 94 -3.20 -4.32 -1.29
CA ARG A 94 -1.80 -4.40 -0.90
C ARG A 94 -1.14 -5.59 -1.58
N ARG A 95 -1.75 -6.78 -1.57
CA ARG A 95 -1.18 -7.93 -2.28
C ARG A 95 -1.03 -7.66 -3.78
N THR A 96 -2.04 -7.12 -4.45
CA THR A 96 -1.95 -6.82 -5.89
C THR A 96 -0.90 -5.75 -6.19
N ASN A 97 -0.75 -4.74 -5.33
CA ASN A 97 0.21 -3.67 -5.52
C ASN A 97 1.65 -4.11 -5.21
N TYR A 98 1.82 -5.05 -4.28
CA TYR A 98 3.13 -5.57 -3.88
C TYR A 98 3.55 -6.82 -4.67
N THR A 99 2.61 -7.52 -5.33
CA THR A 99 2.93 -8.38 -6.47
C THR A 99 3.33 -7.50 -7.64
N LEU A 100 4.58 -7.05 -7.64
CA LEU A 100 5.24 -6.59 -8.86
C LEU A 100 5.00 -7.65 -9.94
N GLY A 101 4.51 -7.24 -11.10
CA GLY A 101 4.38 -8.11 -12.27
C GLY A 101 5.76 -8.50 -12.80
N GLY A 102 6.47 -9.35 -12.06
CA GLY A 102 7.60 -10.16 -12.51
C GLY A 102 7.18 -11.60 -12.82
N GLN A 103 5.89 -11.88 -12.90
CA GLN A 103 5.37 -13.17 -13.35
C GLN A 103 5.30 -13.17 -14.88
N TYR A 104 6.39 -13.59 -15.53
CA TYR A 104 6.29 -14.23 -16.84
C TYR A 104 5.58 -15.58 -16.66
N SER A 105 4.28 -15.56 -16.34
CA SER A 105 3.47 -16.77 -16.35
C SER A 105 3.11 -17.07 -17.80
N LYS A 106 3.79 -18.06 -18.39
CA LYS A 106 3.30 -18.70 -19.60
C LYS A 106 2.04 -19.46 -19.22
N ASN A 107 0.92 -19.04 -19.80
CA ASN A 107 -0.42 -19.64 -19.73
C ASN A 107 -1.23 -19.23 -18.50
N THR A 108 -2.19 -18.32 -18.69
CA THR A 108 -3.61 -18.53 -18.37
C THR A 108 -4.42 -17.46 -19.10
N GLN A 109 -5.51 -17.88 -19.75
CA GLN A 109 -6.38 -17.06 -20.59
C GLN A 109 -6.92 -15.85 -19.84
N GLU A 110 -6.70 -14.67 -20.42
CA GLU A 110 -7.17 -13.38 -19.94
C GLU A 110 -8.70 -13.31 -20.05
N THR A 111 -9.38 -13.07 -18.93
CA THR A 111 -10.75 -12.52 -18.92
C THR A 111 -10.66 -11.05 -18.49
N PRO A 112 -11.10 -10.09 -19.31
CA PRO A 112 -11.01 -8.69 -18.95
C PRO A 112 -12.20 -8.35 -18.06
N LEU A 113 -11.96 -7.95 -16.81
CA LEU A 113 -13.03 -7.46 -15.94
C LEU A 113 -12.64 -6.18 -15.20
N PHE A 114 -12.89 -5.05 -15.86
CA PHE A 114 -13.12 -3.77 -15.19
C PHE A 114 -14.58 -3.37 -15.41
N PRO A 115 -15.34 -3.04 -14.35
CA PRO A 115 -16.47 -2.14 -14.49
C PRO A 115 -16.35 -1.02 -13.45
N LEU A 116 -15.70 0.09 -13.78
CA LEU A 116 -15.81 1.28 -12.93
C LEU A 116 -15.60 2.61 -13.65
N PHE A 117 -16.54 3.01 -14.50
CA PHE A 117 -16.89 4.43 -14.63
C PHE A 117 -18.38 4.56 -14.98
N LYS A 118 -19.21 4.96 -14.01
CA LYS A 118 -20.51 5.58 -14.29
C LYS A 118 -20.31 7.09 -14.32
N PRO A 119 -20.68 7.80 -15.39
CA PRO A 119 -20.48 9.24 -15.48
C PRO A 119 -21.50 9.99 -14.60
N LEU A 120 -21.00 10.90 -13.77
CA LEU A 120 -21.81 11.89 -13.06
C LEU A 120 -22.19 13.04 -14.02
N LYS A 121 -23.45 13.47 -13.93
CA LYS A 121 -24.07 14.52 -14.76
C LYS A 121 -23.36 15.87 -14.61
N LYS A 122 -23.27 16.58 -15.74
CA LYS A 122 -22.82 17.98 -15.89
C LYS A 122 -23.65 18.94 -15.03
N LEU A 123 -22.97 19.91 -14.43
CA LEU A 123 -23.52 21.23 -14.12
C LEU A 123 -22.65 22.27 -14.82
N SER A 124 -23.28 23.08 -15.66
CA SER A 124 -22.75 24.25 -16.36
C SER A 124 -22.69 25.45 -15.39
N ASP A 125 -22.07 26.61 -15.58
CA ASP A 125 -21.50 27.40 -16.68
C ASP A 125 -20.52 28.43 -16.09
N SER A 126 -19.71 29.07 -16.95
CA SER A 126 -19.30 30.49 -16.93
C SER A 126 -17.78 30.83 -16.96
N ASN A 127 -17.29 31.02 -18.20
CA ASN A 127 -16.60 32.21 -18.77
C ASN A 127 -15.31 32.83 -18.15
N ASN A 128 -14.14 32.47 -18.75
CA ASN A 128 -13.05 33.30 -19.35
C ASN A 128 -12.25 34.40 -18.55
N PRO A 129 -11.04 34.86 -18.99
CA PRO A 129 -9.81 34.16 -19.46
C PRO A 129 -8.45 34.84 -19.05
N ALA A 130 -7.31 34.31 -19.56
CA ALA A 130 -5.91 34.83 -19.64
C ALA A 130 -5.01 34.60 -18.38
N CYS A 131 -3.79 34.04 -18.48
CA CYS A 131 -2.68 34.40 -19.36
C CYS A 131 -1.86 33.20 -19.86
N SER A 132 -1.45 33.32 -21.11
CA SER A 132 -0.80 32.34 -21.99
C SER A 132 0.71 32.25 -21.79
N SER A 133 1.26 31.06 -22.03
CA SER A 133 2.50 30.89 -22.79
C SER A 133 2.43 29.58 -23.58
N SER A 134 1.80 29.71 -24.74
CA SER A 134 1.90 28.92 -25.98
C SER A 134 3.33 28.48 -26.32
N LEU A 135 3.60 27.50 -27.20
CA LEU A 135 2.88 26.38 -27.83
C LEU A 135 3.72 26.02 -29.08
N GLN A 136 3.84 24.74 -29.38
CA GLN A 136 3.47 24.16 -30.68
C GLN A 136 3.50 22.64 -30.51
N THR A 137 2.42 22.00 -30.05
CA THR A 137 1.33 21.39 -30.85
C THR A 137 1.72 20.85 -32.21
N THR A 138 1.66 19.52 -32.31
CA THR A 138 0.97 18.84 -33.41
C THR A 138 -0.30 18.21 -32.86
N SER A 139 -1.42 18.76 -33.30
CA SER A 139 -2.80 18.32 -33.09
C SER A 139 -3.10 17.03 -33.83
N THR A 140 -3.91 16.13 -33.25
CA THR A 140 -5.14 15.62 -33.90
C THR A 140 -6.01 14.83 -32.92
N SER A 141 -7.30 15.13 -32.99
CA SER A 141 -8.43 14.52 -32.31
C SER A 141 -8.56 13.01 -32.50
N SER A 142 -8.79 12.27 -31.41
CA SER A 142 -9.81 11.21 -31.33
C SER A 142 -9.80 10.64 -29.92
N ALA A 143 -10.99 10.58 -29.30
CA ALA A 143 -11.22 9.81 -28.08
C ALA A 143 -11.09 8.31 -28.42
N SER A 144 -9.85 7.84 -28.50
CA SER A 144 -9.54 6.42 -28.45
C SER A 144 -9.32 6.06 -26.99
N SER A 145 -10.03 5.05 -26.50
CA SER A 145 -9.62 4.34 -25.29
C SER A 145 -8.12 4.04 -25.40
N PRO A 146 -7.29 4.38 -24.40
CA PRO A 146 -5.85 4.18 -24.50
C PRO A 146 -5.60 2.71 -24.84
N SER A 147 -4.82 2.47 -25.90
CA SER A 147 -4.43 1.11 -26.28
C SER A 147 -3.75 0.43 -25.09
N GLU A 148 -3.80 -0.90 -25.04
CA GLU A 148 -3.07 -1.69 -24.02
C GLU A 148 -1.62 -1.21 -23.84
N ASP A 149 -0.95 -0.86 -24.93
CA ASP A 149 0.43 -0.35 -24.90
C ASP A 149 0.56 1.01 -24.21
N GLN A 150 -0.42 1.92 -24.37
CA GLN A 150 -0.41 3.19 -23.64
C GLN A 150 -0.70 3.02 -22.15
N LEU A 151 -1.61 2.10 -21.79
CA LEU A 151 -1.84 1.74 -20.39
C LEU A 151 -0.61 1.10 -19.75
N ARG A 152 0.11 0.26 -20.50
CA ARG A 152 1.40 -0.31 -20.06
C ARG A 152 2.45 0.77 -19.84
N LEU A 153 2.57 1.74 -20.75
CA LEU A 153 3.52 2.85 -20.60
C LEU A 153 3.20 3.75 -19.39
N ILE A 154 1.92 4.06 -19.16
CA ILE A 154 1.47 4.82 -17.97
C ILE A 154 1.80 4.04 -16.70
N LEU A 155 1.50 2.73 -16.68
CA LEU A 155 1.79 1.85 -15.54
C LEU A 155 3.31 1.73 -15.26
N LEU A 156 4.15 1.78 -16.28
CA LEU A 156 5.62 1.78 -16.15
C LEU A 156 6.16 3.12 -15.64
N SER A 157 5.57 4.23 -16.06
CA SER A 157 5.91 5.56 -15.56
C SER A 157 5.58 5.69 -14.07
N ASP A 158 4.40 5.24 -13.65
CA ASP A 158 3.99 5.26 -12.24
C ASP A 158 4.91 4.40 -11.37
N ARG A 159 5.40 3.27 -11.90
CA ARG A 159 6.39 2.42 -11.21
C ARG A 159 7.72 3.13 -11.02
N THR A 160 8.18 3.84 -12.04
CA THR A 160 9.43 4.61 -11.99
C THR A 160 9.33 5.70 -10.93
N ALA A 161 8.23 6.47 -10.96
CA ALA A 161 7.96 7.50 -9.96
C ALA A 161 7.88 6.96 -8.52
N ASN A 162 7.27 5.77 -8.32
CA ASN A 162 7.20 5.14 -7.00
C ASN A 162 8.57 4.68 -6.49
N LEU A 163 9.41 4.09 -7.35
CA LEU A 163 10.78 3.70 -6.99
C LEU A 163 11.65 4.91 -6.66
N GLU A 164 11.54 5.98 -7.45
CA GLU A 164 12.21 7.26 -7.18
C GLU A 164 11.78 7.83 -5.82
N ALA A 165 10.48 7.83 -5.52
CA ALA A 165 9.96 8.29 -4.23
C ALA A 165 10.51 7.48 -3.05
N MET A 166 10.63 6.16 -3.18
CA MET A 166 11.21 5.31 -2.13
C MET A 166 12.70 5.60 -1.90
N ILE A 167 13.48 5.77 -2.97
CA ILE A 167 14.91 6.13 -2.88
C ILE A 167 15.06 7.49 -2.21
N LEU A 168 14.27 8.49 -2.61
CA LEU A 168 14.30 9.82 -2.04
C LEU A 168 13.89 9.83 -0.55
N SER A 169 12.89 9.03 -0.17
CA SER A 169 12.49 8.87 1.25
C SER A 169 13.63 8.26 2.08
N MET A 170 14.27 7.20 1.59
CA MET A 170 15.42 6.58 2.26
C MET A 170 16.57 7.57 2.45
N MET A 171 16.87 8.37 1.42
CA MET A 171 17.92 9.38 1.50
C MET A 171 17.59 10.48 2.51
N ALA A 172 16.33 10.92 2.56
CA ALA A 172 15.86 11.90 3.54
C ALA A 172 15.94 11.37 4.97
N GLU A 173 15.56 10.11 5.21
CA GLU A 173 15.65 9.46 6.52
C GLU A 173 17.08 9.31 7.01
N ASN A 174 18.04 9.08 6.10
CA ASN A 174 19.45 8.83 6.42
C ASN A 174 20.34 10.07 6.26
N ASN A 175 19.76 11.26 6.05
CA ASN A 175 20.50 12.51 5.87
C ASN A 175 21.54 12.47 4.73
N ILE A 176 21.27 11.67 3.69
CA ILE A 176 22.16 11.50 2.54
C ILE A 176 21.95 12.68 1.58
N SER A 177 23.05 13.26 1.08
CA SER A 177 22.98 14.36 0.11
C SER A 177 22.23 13.93 -1.16
N PHE A 178 21.27 14.75 -1.60
CA PHE A 178 20.55 14.57 -2.86
C PHE A 178 21.46 14.49 -4.09
N SER A 179 22.71 14.99 -4.00
CA SER A 179 23.73 14.84 -5.05
C SER A 179 24.12 13.38 -5.33
N VAL A 180 23.82 12.45 -4.41
CA VAL A 180 24.11 11.01 -4.55
C VAL A 180 22.96 10.27 -5.25
N ALA A 181 21.75 10.82 -5.25
CA ALA A 181 20.56 10.14 -5.79
C ALA A 181 20.72 9.72 -7.26
N PRO A 182 21.19 10.60 -8.17
CA PRO A 182 21.35 10.22 -9.58
C PRO A 182 22.36 9.09 -9.78
N LYS A 183 23.46 9.11 -9.01
CA LYS A 183 24.49 8.06 -9.06
C LYS A 183 23.98 6.73 -8.53
N LEU A 184 23.12 6.75 -7.52
CA LEU A 184 22.52 5.55 -6.96
C LEU A 184 21.53 4.92 -7.93
N VAL A 185 20.71 5.74 -8.59
CA VAL A 185 19.77 5.27 -9.63
C VAL A 185 20.52 4.68 -10.83
N GLU A 186 21.62 5.31 -11.25
CA GLU A 186 22.49 4.81 -12.31
C GLU A 186 23.14 3.48 -11.92
N LEU A 187 23.67 3.37 -10.70
CA LEU A 187 24.22 2.12 -10.18
C LEU A 187 23.18 0.99 -10.17
N ILE A 188 21.96 1.27 -9.69
CA ILE A 188 20.88 0.27 -9.66
C ILE A 188 20.52 -0.17 -11.08
N ARG A 189 20.47 0.77 -12.04
CA ARG A 189 20.19 0.47 -13.44
C ARG A 189 21.26 -0.45 -14.05
N GLU A 190 22.54 -0.17 -13.81
CA GLU A 190 23.64 -1.02 -14.26
C GLU A 190 23.64 -2.39 -13.58
N CYS A 191 23.33 -2.46 -12.28
CA CYS A 191 23.16 -3.72 -11.57
C CYS A 191 22.01 -4.57 -12.15
N CYS A 192 20.94 -3.94 -12.62
CA CYS A 192 19.84 -4.65 -13.31
C CYS A 192 20.25 -5.22 -14.68
N ASN A 193 21.28 -4.65 -15.32
CA ASN A 193 21.79 -5.12 -16.60
C ASN A 193 22.82 -6.27 -16.45
N ASP A 194 23.42 -6.43 -15.26
CA ASP A 194 24.34 -7.54 -14.98
C ASP A 194 23.58 -8.84 -14.66
N LEU A 195 23.34 -9.62 -15.72
CA LEU A 195 22.67 -10.91 -15.66
C LEU A 195 23.38 -11.93 -14.75
N LYS A 196 24.71 -11.82 -14.54
CA LYS A 196 25.45 -12.73 -13.66
C LYS A 196 25.21 -12.38 -12.20
N ALA A 197 25.22 -11.09 -11.86
CA ALA A 197 24.89 -10.62 -10.52
C ALA A 197 23.41 -10.93 -10.18
N LEU A 198 22.50 -10.72 -11.13
CA LEU A 198 21.07 -11.02 -10.95
C LEU A 198 20.80 -12.51 -10.66
N ALA A 199 21.53 -13.41 -11.32
CA ALA A 199 21.39 -14.85 -11.12
C ALA A 199 21.84 -15.32 -9.71
N GLY A 200 22.69 -14.54 -9.02
CA GLY A 200 23.17 -14.83 -7.67
C GLY A 200 22.28 -14.26 -6.55
N VAL A 201 21.33 -13.38 -6.87
CA VAL A 201 20.38 -12.84 -5.89
C VAL A 201 19.19 -13.79 -5.79
N ALA A 202 19.32 -14.82 -4.96
CA ALA A 202 18.18 -15.62 -4.53
C ALA A 202 17.30 -14.75 -3.60
N LEU A 203 16.06 -14.49 -4.03
CA LEU A 203 15.04 -13.92 -3.15
C LEU A 203 14.49 -15.07 -2.30
N GLU A 204 14.96 -15.18 -1.06
CA GLU A 204 14.34 -16.00 -0.01
C GLU A 204 13.05 -15.37 0.53
#